data_AF-A0A087N406-F1
#
_entry.id   AF-A0A087N406-F1
#
_cell.length_a   1.000
_cell.length_b   1.000
_cell.length_c   1.000
_cell.angle_alpha   90.00
_cell.angle_beta   90.00
_cell.angle_gamma   90.00
#
_symmetry.space_group_name_H-M   'P 1'
#
loop_
_entity.id
_entity.type
_entity.pdbx_description
1 polymer ?
#
loop_
_entity_poly.entity_id
_entity_poly.type
_entity_poly.pdbx_seq_one_letter_code
_entity_poly.pdbx_strand_id
1 'polypeptide(L)'
;MSYYTTLCTHHMFLTTHDDVPYAVLLTVKEEQNPVQLADTVHQYIKDLTARGYYKSNELLWLAQLLAMDDANYQSTRVEDIVAMEQKLVRFGIKKKAQHYVIIGLLTLLNYNDTQLTHIIGLSDTLAKMKQFKWYKQYALYSAIQITVHITKGETDGMLEASVLTAIETAIQAQQMTVAVTLMNTNSAT
;
A
#
# COMPACT_ATOMS: atom_id res chain seq x y z
N MET A 1 2.49 -24.30 11.33
CA MET A 1 3.02 -22.94 11.64
C MET A 1 2.23 -21.96 10.79
N SER A 2 1.66 -20.89 11.36
CA SER A 2 0.92 -19.90 10.56
C SER A 2 1.88 -18.89 9.92
N TYR A 3 1.46 -18.30 8.80
CA TYR A 3 2.19 -17.23 8.10
C TYR A 3 2.63 -16.10 9.04
N TYR A 4 1.72 -15.69 9.94
CA TYR A 4 1.98 -14.69 10.97
C TYR A 4 3.14 -15.10 11.88
N THR A 5 3.15 -16.34 12.38
CA THR A 5 4.23 -16.82 13.25
C THR A 5 5.58 -16.84 12.52
N THR A 6 5.61 -17.20 11.23
CA THR A 6 6.83 -17.22 10.41
C THR A 6 7.40 -15.82 10.15
N LEU A 7 6.54 -14.83 9.92
CA LEU A 7 6.95 -13.43 9.79
C LEU A 7 7.54 -12.88 11.10
N CYS A 8 6.86 -13.14 12.22
CA CYS A 8 7.30 -12.69 13.54
C CYS A 8 8.64 -13.30 13.97
N THR A 9 8.97 -14.52 13.55
CA THR A 9 10.24 -15.17 13.91
C THR A 9 11.44 -14.68 13.10
N HIS A 10 11.23 -14.17 11.88
CA HIS A 10 12.32 -13.73 11.00
C HIS A 10 12.55 -12.21 10.98
N HIS A 11 11.61 -11.40 11.49
CA HIS A 11 11.69 -9.94 11.47
C HIS A 11 11.32 -9.29 12.81
N MET A 12 12.34 -8.78 13.52
CA MET A 12 12.20 -8.08 14.82
C MET A 12 11.59 -6.65 14.71
N PHE A 13 11.11 -6.23 13.53
CA PHE A 13 10.54 -4.90 13.27
C PHE A 13 9.01 -4.82 13.44
N LEU A 14 8.35 -5.96 13.70
CA LEU A 14 6.90 -6.06 13.89
C LEU A 14 6.52 -5.68 15.31
N THR A 15 6.39 -4.38 15.60
CA THR A 15 5.82 -3.92 16.87
C THR A 15 4.84 -2.78 16.66
N THR A 16 3.63 -3.11 16.19
CA THR A 16 2.36 -2.70 16.84
C THR A 16 1.20 -3.55 16.30
N HIS A 17 0.09 -3.57 17.05
CA HIS A 17 -1.16 -4.28 16.78
C HIS A 17 -1.86 -3.96 15.43
N ASP A 18 -1.24 -3.14 14.57
CA ASP A 18 -1.81 -2.56 13.35
C ASP A 18 -1.59 -3.41 12.08
N ASP A 19 -0.72 -4.43 12.13
CA ASP A 19 -0.32 -5.26 10.96
C ASP A 19 -1.21 -6.50 10.70
N VAL A 20 -2.24 -6.69 11.53
CA VAL A 20 -3.19 -7.82 11.47
C VAL A 20 -3.99 -7.91 10.15
N PRO A 21 -4.40 -6.81 9.48
CA PRO A 21 -5.33 -6.94 8.35
C PRO A 21 -4.78 -7.62 7.09
N TYR A 22 -3.49 -7.46 6.78
CA TYR A 22 -2.90 -8.02 5.57
C TYR A 22 -2.54 -9.50 5.68
N ALA A 23 -2.14 -9.97 6.88
CA ALA A 23 -1.97 -11.39 7.14
C ALA A 23 -3.29 -12.16 6.95
N VAL A 24 -4.43 -11.51 7.27
CA VAL A 24 -5.78 -12.06 7.08
C VAL A 24 -6.19 -12.07 5.59
N LEU A 25 -5.85 -11.03 4.82
CA LEU A 25 -6.08 -11.00 3.37
C LEU A 25 -5.30 -12.12 2.65
N LEU A 26 -4.07 -12.40 3.08
CA LEU A 26 -3.25 -13.47 2.51
C LEU A 26 -3.74 -14.88 2.89
N THR A 27 -4.45 -15.04 4.02
CA THR A 27 -5.11 -16.31 4.36
C THR A 27 -6.33 -16.64 3.52
N VAL A 28 -6.84 -15.69 2.70
CA VAL A 28 -7.98 -15.95 1.78
C VAL A 28 -7.55 -16.77 0.56
N LYS A 29 -6.25 -16.85 0.24
CA LYS A 29 -5.70 -17.82 -0.71
C LYS A 29 -5.21 -19.06 0.06
N GLU A 30 -6.15 -19.94 0.43
CA GLU A 30 -5.89 -21.19 1.20
C GLU A 30 -4.86 -22.14 0.56
N GLU A 31 -4.42 -21.89 -0.69
CA GLU A 31 -3.52 -22.77 -1.44
C GLU A 31 -2.02 -22.41 -1.35
N GLN A 32 -1.63 -21.30 -0.73
CA GLN A 32 -0.23 -20.86 -0.71
C GLN A 32 0.55 -21.35 0.53
N ASN A 33 1.78 -21.85 0.32
CA ASN A 33 2.67 -22.28 1.40
C ASN A 33 3.10 -21.06 2.25
N PRO A 34 2.75 -21.01 3.55
CA PRO A 34 3.07 -19.88 4.42
C PRO A 34 4.55 -19.54 4.53
N VAL A 35 5.43 -20.53 4.40
CA VAL A 35 6.89 -20.31 4.47
C VAL A 35 7.39 -19.64 3.20
N GLN A 36 6.98 -20.14 2.04
CA GLN A 36 7.34 -19.57 0.75
C GLN A 36 6.89 -18.11 0.62
N LEU A 37 5.67 -17.81 1.09
CA LEU A 37 5.14 -16.46 1.08
C LEU A 37 5.97 -15.51 1.95
N ALA A 38 6.37 -15.96 3.15
CA ALA A 38 7.23 -15.16 4.04
C ALA A 38 8.61 -14.90 3.42
N ASP A 39 9.22 -15.91 2.78
CA ASP A 39 10.50 -15.77 2.08
C ASP A 39 10.41 -14.78 0.91
N THR A 40 9.34 -14.85 0.13
CA THR A 40 9.09 -13.93 -0.98
C THR A 40 8.92 -12.48 -0.48
N VAL A 41 8.16 -12.28 0.60
CA VAL A 41 8.02 -10.95 1.23
C VAL A 41 9.37 -10.42 1.72
N HIS A 42 10.19 -11.26 2.36
CA HIS A 42 11.53 -10.89 2.78
C HIS A 42 12.37 -10.43 1.58
N GLN A 43 12.36 -11.20 0.50
CA GLN A 43 13.16 -10.89 -0.68
C GLN A 43 12.74 -9.54 -1.29
N TYR A 44 11.44 -9.23 -1.38
CA TYR A 44 10.98 -7.91 -1.79
C TYR A 44 11.45 -6.78 -0.85
N ILE A 45 11.35 -6.96 0.48
CA ILE A 45 11.83 -5.96 1.45
C ILE A 45 13.32 -5.69 1.24
N LYS A 46 14.12 -6.74 1.08
CA LYS A 46 15.57 -6.64 0.88
C LYS A 46 15.90 -5.82 -0.37
N ASP A 47 15.28 -6.14 -1.50
CA ASP A 47 15.60 -5.51 -2.77
C ASP A 47 15.06 -4.08 -2.86
N LEU A 48 13.86 -3.81 -2.32
CA LEU A 48 13.34 -2.45 -2.21
C LEU A 48 14.21 -1.59 -1.27
N THR A 49 14.70 -2.15 -0.16
CA THR A 49 15.63 -1.44 0.72
C THR A 49 16.93 -1.10 -0.01
N ALA A 50 17.46 -2.02 -0.83
CA ALA A 50 18.64 -1.76 -1.67
C ALA A 50 18.39 -0.65 -2.73
N ARG A 51 17.13 -0.42 -3.11
CA ARG A 51 16.67 0.70 -3.97
C ARG A 51 16.31 1.97 -3.16
N GLY A 52 16.69 2.06 -1.89
CA GLY A 52 16.53 3.25 -1.05
C GLY A 52 15.12 3.44 -0.47
N TYR A 53 14.32 2.37 -0.37
CA TYR A 53 13.11 2.39 0.44
C TYR A 53 13.49 2.23 1.92
N TYR A 54 12.91 3.06 2.79
CA TYR A 54 13.18 3.00 4.22
C TYR A 54 12.37 1.88 4.87
N LYS A 55 12.93 1.24 5.90
CA LYS A 55 12.20 0.26 6.70
C LYS A 55 11.04 0.93 7.42
N SER A 56 9.83 0.50 7.12
CA SER A 56 8.58 0.97 7.75
C SER A 56 7.49 -0.09 7.57
N ASN A 57 6.37 0.08 8.26
CA ASN A 57 5.21 -0.82 8.10
C ASN A 57 4.68 -0.75 6.66
N GLU A 58 4.72 0.41 6.01
CA GLU A 58 4.29 0.56 4.62
C GLU A 58 5.20 -0.19 3.63
N LEU A 59 6.50 -0.35 3.94
CA LEU A 59 7.39 -1.18 3.13
C LEU A 59 7.01 -2.65 3.25
N LEU A 60 6.69 -3.11 4.46
CA LEU A 60 6.18 -4.46 4.68
C LEU A 60 4.87 -4.67 3.92
N TRP A 61 3.92 -3.73 4.03
CA TRP A 61 2.63 -3.82 3.35
C TRP A 61 2.80 -3.84 1.82
N LEU A 62 3.71 -3.03 1.28
CA LEU A 62 4.06 -3.05 -0.14
C LEU A 62 4.61 -4.43 -0.55
N ALA A 63 5.55 -4.99 0.21
CA ALA A 63 6.11 -6.31 -0.09
C ALA A 63 5.06 -7.44 -0.03
N GLN A 64 4.14 -7.37 0.95
CA GLN A 64 3.00 -8.28 1.06
C GLN A 64 2.05 -8.15 -0.13
N LEU A 65 1.76 -6.92 -0.58
CA LEU A 65 0.94 -6.65 -1.75
C LEU A 65 1.57 -7.25 -3.03
N LEU A 66 2.88 -7.13 -3.20
CA LEU A 66 3.59 -7.74 -4.33
C LEU A 66 3.57 -9.26 -4.31
N ALA A 67 3.63 -9.86 -3.12
CA ALA A 67 3.57 -11.32 -2.93
C ALA A 67 2.13 -11.88 -3.01
N MET A 68 1.11 -11.03 -2.88
CA MET A 68 -0.31 -11.44 -2.98
C MET A 68 -0.68 -11.87 -4.40
N ASP A 69 -0.11 -11.20 -5.39
CA ASP A 69 -0.42 -11.46 -6.80
C ASP A 69 0.31 -12.73 -7.31
N ASP A 70 1.57 -12.96 -6.90
CA ASP A 70 2.30 -14.22 -7.10
C ASP A 70 3.13 -14.57 -5.86
N ALA A 71 3.01 -15.81 -5.38
CA ALA A 71 3.77 -16.30 -4.23
C ALA A 71 5.26 -16.48 -4.55
N ASN A 72 5.64 -16.53 -5.83
CA ASN A 72 7.02 -16.54 -6.26
C ASN A 72 7.55 -15.11 -6.41
N TYR A 73 8.77 -14.90 -5.94
CA TYR A 73 9.47 -13.65 -6.14
C TYR A 73 9.71 -13.37 -7.63
N GLN A 74 9.43 -12.14 -8.05
CA GLN A 74 9.71 -11.64 -9.39
C GLN A 74 10.47 -10.31 -9.32
N SER A 75 11.72 -10.29 -9.77
CA SER A 75 12.58 -9.09 -9.71
C SER A 75 12.05 -7.93 -10.55
N THR A 76 11.37 -8.23 -11.66
CA THR A 76 10.73 -7.24 -12.53
C THR A 76 9.75 -6.34 -11.77
N ARG A 77 9.02 -6.88 -10.78
CA ARG A 77 8.10 -6.08 -9.96
C ARG A 77 8.81 -4.99 -9.17
N VAL A 78 10.02 -5.23 -8.69
CA VAL A 78 10.82 -4.20 -8.01
C VAL A 78 11.18 -3.08 -8.98
N GLU A 79 11.44 -3.41 -10.25
CA GLU A 79 11.71 -2.43 -11.30
C GLU A 79 10.47 -1.62 -11.65
N ASP A 80 9.31 -2.28 -11.77
CA ASP A 80 8.03 -1.63 -12.04
C ASP A 80 7.65 -0.64 -10.94
N ILE A 81 7.87 -1.03 -9.67
CA ILE A 81 7.68 -0.17 -8.50
C ILE A 81 8.55 1.08 -8.55
N VAL A 82 9.83 0.91 -8.89
CA VAL A 82 10.78 2.03 -9.01
C VAL A 82 10.41 2.93 -10.20
N ALA A 83 9.94 2.35 -11.31
CA ALA A 83 9.48 3.11 -12.46
C ALA A 83 8.22 3.93 -12.13
N MET A 84 7.25 3.34 -11.43
CA MET A 84 6.05 4.04 -10.98
C MET A 84 6.38 5.15 -9.97
N GLU A 85 7.31 4.91 -9.04
CA GLU A 85 7.82 5.94 -8.14
C GLU A 85 8.38 7.14 -8.92
N GLN A 86 9.23 6.88 -9.92
CA GLN A 86 9.81 7.92 -10.75
C GLN A 86 8.75 8.72 -11.51
N LYS A 87 7.69 8.06 -12.00
CA LYS A 87 6.54 8.75 -12.61
C LYS A 87 5.88 9.69 -11.62
N LEU A 88 5.52 9.20 -10.44
CA LEU A 88 4.87 10.00 -9.40
C LEU A 88 5.72 11.18 -8.95
N VAL A 89 7.04 11.03 -8.88
CA VAL A 89 7.98 12.14 -8.60
C VAL A 89 7.91 13.21 -9.68
N ARG A 90 7.82 12.85 -10.96
CA ARG A 90 7.64 13.82 -12.08
C ARG A 90 6.32 14.58 -11.97
N PHE A 91 5.31 13.96 -11.37
CA PHE A 91 4.03 14.59 -11.06
C PHE A 91 4.02 15.36 -9.73
N GLY A 92 5.17 15.52 -9.07
CA GLY A 92 5.29 16.31 -7.83
C GLY A 92 4.99 15.54 -6.54
N ILE A 93 4.72 14.23 -6.61
CA ILE A 93 4.52 13.38 -5.44
C ILE A 93 5.86 12.85 -4.95
N LYS A 94 6.31 13.32 -3.80
CA LYS A 94 7.61 12.92 -3.21
C LYS A 94 7.58 11.46 -2.74
N LYS A 95 8.70 10.75 -2.88
CA LYS A 95 8.93 9.45 -2.22
C LYS A 95 8.88 9.62 -0.70
N LYS A 96 7.84 9.08 -0.07
CA LYS A 96 7.67 8.99 1.40
C LYS A 96 7.08 7.63 1.74
N ALA A 97 7.40 7.09 2.92
CA ALA A 97 6.93 5.78 3.38
C ALA A 97 5.41 5.61 3.23
N GLN A 98 4.64 6.63 3.65
CA GLN A 98 3.19 6.66 3.48
C GLN A 98 2.73 6.32 2.03
N HIS A 99 3.48 6.72 1.00
CA HIS A 99 3.11 6.49 -0.40
C HIS A 99 3.48 5.10 -0.94
N TYR A 100 4.21 4.26 -0.20
CA TYR A 100 4.71 2.98 -0.72
C TYR A 100 3.60 2.05 -1.19
N VAL A 101 2.53 1.91 -0.40
CA VAL A 101 1.38 1.09 -0.78
C VAL A 101 0.70 1.65 -2.03
N ILE A 102 0.51 2.97 -2.14
CA ILE A 102 -0.05 3.61 -3.35
C ILE A 102 0.79 3.29 -4.58
N ILE A 103 2.12 3.40 -4.48
CA ILE A 103 3.04 3.09 -5.58
C ILE A 103 2.81 1.64 -6.02
N GLY A 104 2.71 0.71 -5.06
CA GLY A 104 2.39 -0.70 -5.32
C GLY A 104 1.09 -0.90 -6.08
N LEU A 105 0.02 -0.28 -5.62
CA LEU A 105 -1.31 -0.41 -6.20
C LEU A 105 -1.37 0.12 -7.64
N LEU A 106 -0.85 1.32 -7.86
CA LEU A 106 -0.83 1.93 -9.21
C LEU A 106 0.00 1.09 -10.18
N THR A 107 1.06 0.46 -9.68
CA THR A 107 1.91 -0.44 -10.47
C THR A 107 1.16 -1.70 -10.86
N LEU A 108 0.54 -2.40 -9.90
CA LEU A 108 -0.21 -3.63 -10.16
C LEU A 108 -1.42 -3.41 -11.09
N LEU A 109 -2.05 -2.24 -11.00
CA LEU A 109 -3.14 -1.85 -11.89
C LEU A 109 -2.66 -1.32 -13.25
N ASN A 110 -1.35 -1.30 -13.52
CA ASN A 110 -0.74 -0.85 -14.78
C ASN A 110 -1.17 0.58 -15.19
N TYR A 111 -1.29 1.50 -14.24
CA TYR A 111 -1.75 2.86 -14.52
C TYR A 111 -0.75 3.63 -15.41
N ASN A 112 -1.25 4.20 -16.51
CA ASN A 112 -0.46 5.00 -17.44
C ASN A 112 -0.48 6.50 -17.07
N ASP A 113 0.33 7.28 -17.78
CA ASP A 113 0.54 8.71 -17.49
C ASP A 113 -0.77 9.53 -17.62
N THR A 114 -1.67 9.15 -18.52
CA THR A 114 -3.00 9.78 -18.67
C THR A 114 -3.87 9.51 -17.43
N GLN A 115 -3.92 8.26 -16.96
CA GLN A 115 -4.67 7.90 -15.75
C GLN A 115 -4.07 8.53 -14.50
N LEU A 116 -2.74 8.60 -14.40
CA LEU A 116 -2.06 9.31 -13.31
C LEU A 116 -2.40 10.81 -13.31
N THR A 117 -2.38 11.46 -14.48
CA THR A 117 -2.76 12.87 -14.61
C THR A 117 -4.19 13.11 -14.11
N HIS A 118 -5.13 12.21 -14.44
CA HIS A 118 -6.50 12.28 -13.95
C HIS A 118 -6.57 12.15 -12.41
N ILE A 119 -5.90 11.14 -11.83
CA ILE A 119 -5.85 10.94 -10.37
C ILE A 119 -5.30 12.19 -9.67
N ILE A 120 -4.22 12.76 -10.19
CA ILE A 120 -3.57 13.90 -9.55
C ILE A 120 -4.44 15.15 -9.65
N GLY A 121 -5.08 15.38 -10.80
CA GLY A 121 -6.05 16.47 -10.96
C GLY A 121 -7.25 16.34 -10.02
N LEU A 122 -7.76 15.12 -9.84
CA LEU A 122 -8.82 14.83 -8.87
C LEU A 122 -8.33 15.06 -7.43
N SER A 123 -7.14 14.58 -7.08
CA SER A 123 -6.51 14.79 -5.77
C SER A 123 -6.36 16.29 -5.47
N ASP A 124 -5.90 17.08 -6.42
CA ASP A 124 -5.77 18.53 -6.26
C ASP A 124 -7.12 19.22 -6.07
N THR A 125 -8.15 18.74 -6.77
CA THR A 125 -9.53 19.24 -6.64
C THR A 125 -10.08 18.94 -5.25
N LEU A 126 -9.93 17.70 -4.78
CA LEU A 126 -10.33 17.28 -3.44
C LEU A 126 -9.59 18.08 -2.36
N ALA A 127 -8.27 18.24 -2.49
CA ALA A 127 -7.46 18.98 -1.51
C ALA A 127 -7.84 20.48 -1.38
N LYS A 128 -8.50 21.05 -2.40
CA LYS A 128 -9.01 22.44 -2.40
C LYS A 128 -10.42 22.57 -1.81
N MET A 129 -11.17 21.47 -1.69
CA MET A 129 -12.51 21.50 -1.11
C MET A 129 -12.46 21.88 0.38
N LYS A 130 -13.41 22.70 0.83
CA LYS A 130 -13.49 23.18 2.21
C LYS A 130 -13.60 22.02 3.21
N GLN A 131 -14.30 20.96 2.79
CA GLN A 131 -14.52 19.71 3.53
C GLN A 131 -13.23 18.90 3.73
N PHE A 132 -12.25 19.08 2.85
CA PHE A 132 -10.95 18.38 2.88
C PHE A 132 -9.82 19.21 3.50
N LYS A 133 -10.11 20.40 4.06
CA LYS A 133 -9.08 21.28 4.63
C LYS A 133 -8.15 20.58 5.63
N TRP A 134 -8.67 19.65 6.43
CA TRP A 134 -7.93 18.86 7.43
C TRP A 134 -7.44 17.51 6.91
N TYR A 135 -7.87 17.10 5.72
CA TYR A 135 -7.63 15.78 5.14
C TYR A 135 -6.87 15.85 3.81
N LYS A 136 -6.17 16.95 3.53
CA LYS A 136 -5.43 17.14 2.26
C LYS A 136 -4.44 16.02 1.96
N GLN A 137 -3.82 15.44 2.99
CA GLN A 137 -2.93 14.28 2.89
C GLN A 137 -3.64 13.01 2.39
N TYR A 138 -4.97 12.93 2.53
CA TYR A 138 -5.79 11.82 2.07
C TYR A 138 -6.41 12.05 0.69
N ALA A 139 -6.30 13.25 0.14
CA ALA A 139 -6.89 13.58 -1.15
C ALA A 139 -6.39 12.66 -2.29
N LEU A 140 -5.11 12.28 -2.25
CA LEU A 140 -4.53 11.35 -3.21
C LEU A 140 -5.13 9.94 -3.09
N TYR A 141 -5.26 9.43 -1.85
CA TYR A 141 -5.88 8.13 -1.60
C TYR A 141 -7.35 8.11 -2.04
N SER A 142 -8.10 9.16 -1.71
CA SER A 142 -9.50 9.29 -2.13
C SER A 142 -9.62 9.39 -3.66
N ALA A 143 -8.73 10.13 -4.32
CA ALA A 143 -8.72 10.21 -5.78
C ALA A 143 -8.44 8.86 -6.44
N ILE A 144 -7.51 8.07 -5.88
CA ILE A 144 -7.23 6.71 -6.34
C ILE A 144 -8.45 5.82 -6.12
N GLN A 145 -9.03 5.81 -4.92
CA GLN A 145 -10.24 5.02 -4.63
C GLN A 145 -11.40 5.36 -5.56
N ILE A 146 -11.66 6.65 -5.76
CA ILE A 146 -12.71 7.12 -6.66
C ILE A 146 -12.40 6.70 -8.09
N THR A 147 -11.15 6.86 -8.55
CA THR A 147 -10.76 6.47 -9.91
C THR A 147 -10.93 4.97 -10.11
N VAL A 148 -10.40 4.15 -9.19
CA VAL A 148 -10.57 2.69 -9.20
C VAL A 148 -12.05 2.34 -9.19
N HIS A 149 -12.86 2.93 -8.30
CA HIS A 149 -14.28 2.64 -8.19
C HIS A 149 -15.10 3.08 -9.41
N ILE A 150 -14.72 4.18 -10.08
CA ILE A 150 -15.36 4.65 -11.31
C ILE A 150 -14.95 3.76 -12.50
N THR A 151 -13.68 3.33 -12.57
CA THR A 151 -13.20 2.44 -13.64
C THR A 151 -13.70 1.01 -13.52
N LYS A 152 -14.20 0.59 -12.34
CA LYS A 152 -14.89 -0.71 -12.14
C LYS A 152 -16.09 -0.95 -13.04
N GLY A 153 -16.62 0.09 -13.68
CA GLY A 153 -17.70 -0.07 -14.66
C GLY A 153 -17.29 -0.87 -15.91
N GLU A 154 -15.99 -1.10 -16.14
CA GLU A 154 -15.49 -1.59 -17.44
C GLU A 154 -14.54 -2.80 -17.37
N THR A 155 -14.09 -3.28 -16.20
CA THR A 155 -13.15 -4.42 -16.11
C THR A 155 -13.57 -5.51 -15.11
N ASP A 156 -13.53 -6.76 -15.59
CA ASP A 156 -13.80 -8.00 -14.87
C ASP A 156 -12.55 -8.45 -14.08
N GLY A 157 -12.65 -8.79 -12.79
CA GLY A 157 -11.54 -9.45 -12.06
C GLY A 157 -11.50 -9.37 -10.52
N MET A 158 -11.35 -10.53 -9.87
CA MET A 158 -11.17 -10.71 -8.41
C MET A 158 -9.93 -9.98 -7.83
N LEU A 159 -8.90 -9.73 -8.64
CA LEU A 159 -7.69 -8.99 -8.22
C LEU A 159 -8.06 -7.57 -7.76
N GLU A 160 -8.97 -6.90 -8.48
CA GLU A 160 -9.40 -5.54 -8.15
C GLU A 160 -10.17 -5.46 -6.83
N ALA A 161 -10.96 -6.49 -6.49
CA ALA A 161 -11.67 -6.54 -5.22
C ALA A 161 -10.72 -6.70 -4.03
N SER A 162 -9.74 -7.62 -4.13
CA SER A 162 -8.73 -7.80 -3.09
C SER A 162 -7.83 -6.56 -2.92
N VAL A 163 -7.49 -5.90 -4.04
CA VAL A 163 -6.74 -4.64 -4.11
C VAL A 163 -7.54 -3.47 -3.50
N LEU A 164 -8.84 -3.37 -3.78
CA LEU A 164 -9.70 -2.37 -3.15
C LEU A 164 -9.77 -2.57 -1.63
N THR A 165 -9.99 -3.79 -1.16
CA THR A 165 -10.02 -4.10 0.27
C THR A 165 -8.68 -3.75 0.92
N ALA A 166 -7.57 -4.06 0.26
CA ALA A 166 -6.22 -3.66 0.67
C ALA A 166 -6.07 -2.13 0.79
N ILE A 167 -6.63 -1.35 -0.15
CA ILE A 167 -6.66 0.12 -0.09
C ILE A 167 -7.49 0.61 1.10
N GLU A 168 -8.72 0.12 1.24
CA GLU A 168 -9.63 0.52 2.31
C GLU A 168 -9.02 0.23 3.68
N THR A 169 -8.42 -0.94 3.82
CA THR A 169 -7.71 -1.37 5.03
C THR A 169 -6.52 -0.48 5.34
N ALA A 170 -5.69 -0.14 4.33
CA ALA A 170 -4.55 0.76 4.52
C ALA A 170 -5.00 2.17 4.95
N ILE A 171 -6.09 2.67 4.38
CA ILE A 171 -6.68 3.96 4.78
C ILE A 171 -7.20 3.88 6.22
N GLN A 172 -7.91 2.82 6.60
CA GLN A 172 -8.39 2.63 7.97
C GLN A 172 -7.24 2.56 8.97
N ALA A 173 -6.17 1.81 8.68
CA ALA A 173 -4.98 1.71 9.54
C ALA A 173 -4.30 3.08 9.73
N GLN A 174 -4.20 3.88 8.68
CA GLN A 174 -3.69 5.26 8.77
C GLN A 174 -4.62 6.17 9.59
N GLN A 175 -5.93 6.02 9.47
CA GLN A 175 -6.90 6.78 10.28
C GLN A 175 -6.79 6.43 11.78
N MET A 176 -6.61 5.15 12.12
CA MET A 176 -6.36 4.73 13.50
C MET A 176 -5.08 5.33 14.07
N THR A 177 -4.01 5.39 13.29
CA THR A 177 -2.74 6.02 13.69
C THR A 177 -2.92 7.51 14.05
N VAL A 178 -3.70 8.24 13.25
CA VAL A 178 -4.03 9.65 13.54
C VAL A 178 -4.89 9.80 14.80
N ALA A 179 -5.88 8.92 14.99
CA ALA A 179 -6.71 8.93 16.20
C ALA A 179 -5.87 8.68 17.47
N VAL A 180 -4.97 7.69 17.43
CA VAL A 180 -4.06 7.38 18.55
C VAL A 180 -3.10 8.54 18.83
N THR A 181 -2.57 9.19 17.78
CA THR A 181 -1.69 10.36 17.93
C THR A 181 -2.42 11.52 18.62
N LEU A 182 -3.67 11.79 18.22
CA LEU A 182 -4.51 12.83 18.83
C LEU A 182 -4.90 12.50 20.28
N MET A 183 -5.12 11.22 20.59
CA MET A 183 -5.41 10.76 21.94
C MET A 183 -4.19 10.87 22.87
N ASN A 184 -2.99 10.57 22.36
CA ASN A 184 -1.74 10.71 23.12
C ASN A 184 -1.36 12.18 23.35
N THR A 185 -1.71 13.10 22.44
CA THR A 185 -1.50 14.54 22.66
C THR A 185 -2.45 15.13 23.71
N ASN A 186 -3.66 14.59 23.86
CA ASN A 186 -4.63 15.05 24.85
C ASN A 186 -4.45 14.43 26.24
N SER A 187 -3.63 13.37 26.36
CA SER A 187 -3.33 12.71 27.64
C SER A 187 -1.99 13.14 28.25
N ALA A 188 -1.25 14.04 27.57
CA ALA A 188 -0.01 14.65 28.05
C ALA A 188 -0.20 16.10 28.57
N THR A 189 -1.45 16.55 28.74
CA THR A 189 -1.85 17.84 29.36
C THR A 189 -2.75 17.60 30.56
#